data_AF-A0AAE3UDT6-F1
#
_entry.id   AF-A0AAE3UDT6-F1
#
_cell.length_a   1.000
_cell.length_b   1.000
_cell.length_c   1.000
_cell.angle_alpha   90.00
_cell.angle_beta   90.00
_cell.angle_gamma   90.00
#
_symmetry.space_group_name_H-M   'P 1'
#
loop_
_entity.id
_entity.type
_entity.pdbx_description
1 polymer ?
#
loop_
_entity_poly.entity_id
_entity_poly.type
_entity_poly.pdbx_seq_one_letter_code
_entity_poly.pdbx_strand_id
1 'polypeptide(L)'
;MTIKDKFQKIIEKLFEQEIQAEETPTPETKLEEENPTPEPAPEAETKLESVSLIDGTAIDITEDVVSVIAEDGSLSPAPDGLHMLSDGSVITVASGKLTSKLSPQDVLSALASTQQLESQLSEEKLKLSEHETQLNSILEKLSKLESQPADKKIIANPVTEPEKLSKAQMRLKIARELAK
;
A
#
# COMPACT_ATOMS: atom_id res chain seq x y z
N MET A 1 -13.67 -16.15 0.42
CA MET A 1 -12.92 -15.36 1.43
C MET A 1 -12.23 -14.25 0.67
N THR A 2 -12.76 -13.03 0.78
CA THR A 2 -12.30 -11.87 0.03
C THR A 2 -11.05 -11.26 0.65
N ILE A 3 -10.33 -10.42 -0.09
CA ILE A 3 -9.15 -9.69 0.44
C ILE A 3 -9.54 -8.85 1.66
N LYS A 4 -10.77 -8.31 1.67
CA LYS A 4 -11.35 -7.59 2.81
C LYS A 4 -11.45 -8.46 4.06
N ASP A 5 -11.88 -9.72 3.92
CA ASP A 5 -11.95 -10.68 5.04
C ASP A 5 -10.57 -11.04 5.62
N LYS A 6 -9.53 -11.06 4.78
CA LYS A 6 -8.15 -11.32 5.24
C LYS A 6 -7.58 -10.13 5.99
N PHE A 7 -7.86 -8.90 5.53
CA PHE A 7 -7.38 -7.69 6.17
C PHE A 7 -8.06 -7.45 7.53
N GLN A 8 -9.38 -7.69 7.60
CA GLN A 8 -10.14 -7.63 8.86
C GLN A 8 -9.58 -8.59 9.92
N LYS A 9 -9.23 -9.82 9.53
CA LYS A 9 -8.62 -10.81 10.42
C LYS A 9 -7.23 -10.44 10.92
N ILE A 10 -6.45 -9.71 10.14
CA ILE A 10 -5.12 -9.25 10.57
C ILE A 10 -5.27 -8.14 11.61
N ILE A 11 -6.23 -7.23 11.42
CA ILE A 11 -6.51 -6.15 12.37
C ILE A 11 -7.02 -6.70 13.71
N GLU A 12 -7.97 -7.66 13.70
CA GLU A 12 -8.43 -8.32 14.93
C GLU A 12 -7.29 -9.02 15.68
N LYS A 13 -6.39 -9.69 14.95
CA LYS A 13 -5.27 -10.42 15.55
C LYS A 13 -4.21 -9.51 16.16
N LEU A 14 -4.03 -8.30 15.63
CA LEU A 14 -3.11 -7.31 16.20
C LEU A 14 -3.69 -6.70 17.49
N PHE A 15 -5.01 -6.48 17.54
CA PHE A 15 -5.67 -5.89 18.71
C PHE A 15 -5.72 -6.85 19.92
N GLU A 16 -5.84 -8.16 19.71
CA GLU A 16 -5.79 -9.15 20.80
C GLU A 16 -4.39 -9.33 21.42
N GLN A 17 -3.33 -8.99 20.69
CA GLN A 17 -1.95 -9.16 21.18
C GLN A 17 -1.54 -8.04 22.15
N GLU A 18 -2.25 -6.92 22.15
CA GLU A 18 -1.92 -5.72 22.94
C GLU A 18 -2.56 -5.73 24.34
N ILE A 19 -3.56 -6.58 24.59
CA ILE A 19 -4.29 -6.62 25.88
C ILE A 19 -3.68 -7.61 26.89
N GLN A 20 -2.70 -8.45 26.51
CA GLN A 20 -2.08 -9.43 27.41
C GLN A 20 -0.83 -8.94 28.18
N ALA A 21 -0.52 -7.64 28.15
CA ALA A 21 0.69 -7.11 28.81
C ALA A 21 0.45 -6.27 30.09
N GLU A 22 -0.80 -6.02 30.52
CA GLU A 22 -1.09 -5.23 31.73
C GLU A 22 -1.72 -6.07 32.87
N GLU A 23 -0.91 -6.87 33.55
CA GLU A 23 -1.13 -7.16 34.98
C GLU A 23 0.23 -7.20 35.68
N THR A 24 0.63 -6.05 36.26
CA THR A 24 1.61 -6.06 37.35
C THR A 24 0.88 -5.68 38.65
N PRO A 25 0.97 -6.50 39.71
CA PRO A 25 0.56 -6.06 41.04
C PRO A 25 1.62 -5.12 41.61
N THR A 26 1.15 -3.97 42.07
CA THR A 26 1.88 -3.02 42.91
C THR A 26 2.12 -3.64 44.30
N PRO A 27 3.32 -3.48 44.89
CA PRO A 27 3.42 -3.42 46.35
C PRO A 27 4.14 -2.14 46.83
N GLU A 28 3.34 -1.35 47.54
CA GLU A 28 3.61 -0.52 48.72
C GLU A 28 5.07 -0.24 49.13
N THR A 29 5.41 1.04 49.01
CA THR A 29 5.95 1.95 50.06
C THR A 29 6.60 1.33 51.29
N LYS A 30 7.92 1.53 51.44
CA LYS A 30 8.60 1.63 52.74
C LYS A 30 9.63 2.77 52.72
N LEU A 31 9.45 3.71 53.65
CA LEU A 31 10.32 4.84 54.02
C LEU A 31 11.53 4.37 54.86
N GLU A 32 12.73 4.90 54.58
CA GLU A 32 13.86 5.21 55.49
C GLU A 32 15.01 5.78 54.61
N GLU A 33 15.30 7.08 54.62
CA GLU A 33 16.16 7.91 55.51
C GLU A 33 17.67 7.97 55.12
N GLU A 34 18.13 9.22 54.96
CA GLU A 34 19.49 9.83 55.06
C GLU A 34 20.64 9.59 54.01
N ASN A 35 20.99 10.69 53.32
CA ASN A 35 22.31 11.30 52.97
C ASN A 35 23.53 10.44 52.48
N PRO A 36 24.51 10.99 51.70
CA PRO A 36 24.79 12.38 51.38
C PRO A 36 24.96 12.73 49.88
N THR A 37 24.89 14.03 49.62
CA THR A 37 25.33 14.77 48.43
C THR A 37 26.53 14.16 47.69
N PRO A 38 26.38 13.70 46.43
CA PRO A 38 27.49 13.46 45.54
C PRO A 38 27.91 14.77 44.84
N GLU A 39 29.19 15.08 45.00
CA GLU A 39 29.99 16.05 44.27
C GLU A 39 29.80 15.89 42.74
N PRO A 40 29.53 16.96 41.98
CA PRO A 40 29.26 16.86 40.54
C PRO A 40 30.55 16.45 39.82
N ALA A 41 30.62 15.18 39.46
CA ALA A 41 31.62 14.64 38.56
C ALA A 41 31.45 15.30 37.17
N PRO A 42 32.56 15.73 36.52
CA PRO A 42 32.51 16.45 35.26
C PRO A 42 31.83 15.61 34.19
N GLU A 43 30.79 16.21 33.63
CA GLU A 43 30.00 15.75 32.48
C GLU A 43 30.96 15.31 31.37
N ALA A 44 31.04 14.00 31.16
CA ALA A 44 31.52 13.49 29.89
C ALA A 44 30.43 13.85 28.86
N GLU A 45 30.65 14.96 28.15
CA GLU A 45 29.95 15.31 26.91
C GLU A 45 30.19 14.17 25.89
N THR A 46 29.47 13.07 26.05
CA THR A 46 29.18 12.19 24.92
C THR A 46 28.40 13.04 23.95
N LYS A 47 29.02 13.36 22.80
CA LYS A 47 28.34 13.94 21.64
C LYS A 47 27.20 13.01 21.25
N LEU A 48 26.04 13.23 21.84
CA LEU A 48 24.78 12.65 21.44
C LEU A 48 24.42 13.30 20.10
N GLU A 49 24.25 12.48 19.05
CA GLU A 49 23.74 12.93 17.75
C GLU A 49 22.27 13.29 17.92
N SER A 50 22.00 14.44 18.53
CA SER A 50 20.66 14.99 18.65
C SER A 50 20.15 15.39 17.27
N VAL A 51 18.95 14.92 16.92
CA VAL A 51 18.28 15.23 15.67
C VAL A 51 16.95 15.90 15.98
N SER A 52 16.60 16.95 15.23
CA SER A 52 15.32 17.63 15.38
C SER A 52 14.27 17.03 14.45
N LEU A 53 13.07 16.83 14.98
CA LEU A 53 11.85 16.54 14.23
C LEU A 53 11.33 17.80 13.53
N ILE A 54 10.42 17.63 12.56
CA ILE A 54 9.79 18.75 11.84
C ILE A 54 8.92 19.66 12.72
N ASP A 55 8.46 19.15 13.86
CA ASP A 55 7.66 19.88 14.85
C ASP A 55 8.53 20.72 15.79
N GLY A 56 9.86 20.61 15.68
CA GLY A 56 10.84 21.27 16.52
C GLY A 56 11.29 20.44 17.74
N THR A 57 10.69 19.27 17.97
CA THR A 57 11.07 18.38 19.08
C THR A 57 12.45 17.79 18.82
N ALA A 58 13.34 17.87 19.82
CA ALA A 58 14.65 17.23 19.74
C ALA A 58 14.55 15.77 20.20
N ILE A 59 15.16 14.86 19.45
CA ILE A 59 15.25 13.44 19.79
C ILE A 59 16.72 13.00 19.82
N ASP A 60 17.01 12.07 20.71
CA ASP A 60 18.27 11.34 20.77
C ASP A 60 18.05 9.92 20.24
N ILE A 61 18.95 9.46 19.38
CA ILE A 61 18.92 8.11 18.81
C ILE A 61 20.24 7.43 19.16
N THR A 62 20.21 6.56 20.18
CA THR A 62 21.38 5.81 20.64
C THR A 62 21.20 4.33 20.36
N GLU A 63 22.04 3.78 19.46
CA GLU A 63 22.06 2.40 18.95
C GLU A 63 20.77 1.96 18.25
N ASP A 64 19.64 1.92 18.97
CA ASP A 64 18.28 1.66 18.47
C ASP A 64 17.18 2.27 19.38
N VAL A 65 17.56 2.95 20.46
CA VAL A 65 16.62 3.56 21.40
C VAL A 65 16.37 5.00 20.98
N VAL A 66 15.10 5.38 20.89
CA VAL A 66 14.68 6.74 20.52
C VAL A 66 14.10 7.41 21.75
N SER A 67 14.74 8.50 22.19
CA SER A 67 14.30 9.29 23.34
C SER A 67 13.99 10.73 22.91
N VAL A 68 12.91 11.30 23.42
CA VAL A 68 12.58 12.71 23.28
C VAL A 68 13.31 13.50 24.37
N ILE A 69 13.99 14.57 23.96
CA ILE A 69 14.68 15.52 24.83
C ILE A 69 13.70 16.65 25.13
N ALA A 70 13.29 16.76 26.40
CA ALA A 70 12.45 17.87 26.86
C ALA A 70 13.27 19.15 27.10
N GLU A 71 12.59 20.30 27.26
CA GLU A 71 13.24 21.60 27.47
C GLU A 71 14.10 21.67 28.74
N ASP A 72 13.80 20.82 29.73
CA ASP A 72 14.55 20.66 30.98
C ASP A 72 15.78 19.74 30.85
N GLY A 73 16.00 19.16 29.67
CA GLY A 73 17.06 18.18 29.40
C GLY A 73 16.70 16.74 29.81
N SER A 74 15.48 16.49 30.31
CA SER A 74 15.02 15.15 30.64
C SER A 74 14.81 14.31 29.39
N LEU A 75 15.22 13.03 29.44
CA LEU A 75 14.98 12.05 28.39
C LEU A 75 13.75 11.21 28.71
N SER A 76 12.82 11.14 27.75
CA SER A 76 11.64 10.28 27.83
C SER A 76 11.55 9.40 26.59
N PRO A 77 11.00 8.17 26.67
CA PRO A 77 10.86 7.31 25.50
C PRO A 77 9.99 7.99 24.43
N ALA A 78 10.42 7.93 23.18
CA ALA A 78 9.65 8.53 22.09
C ALA A 78 8.31 7.81 21.90
N PRO A 79 7.22 8.54 21.60
CA PRO A 79 5.93 7.95 21.30
C PRO A 79 6.01 7.00 20.10
N ASP A 80 5.21 5.96 20.13
CA ASP A 80 5.11 5.02 19.02
C ASP A 80 4.45 5.67 17.80
N GLY A 81 4.94 5.34 16.60
CA GLY A 81 4.39 5.85 15.35
C GLY A 81 5.44 6.30 14.33
N LEU A 82 4.97 7.04 13.32
CA LEU A 82 5.80 7.62 12.27
C LEU A 82 6.16 9.05 12.63
N HIS A 83 7.46 9.36 12.62
CA HIS A 83 7.97 10.69 12.90
C HIS A 83 8.84 11.16 11.74
N MET A 84 8.64 12.41 11.31
CA MET A 84 9.45 13.01 10.25
C MET A 84 10.54 13.89 10.86
N LEU A 85 11.78 13.62 10.47
CA LEU A 85 12.95 14.38 10.85
C LEU A 85 13.03 15.69 10.03
N SER A 86 13.73 16.68 10.55
CA SER A 86 13.96 17.99 9.90
C SER A 86 14.69 17.90 8.55
N ASP A 87 15.43 16.82 8.29
CA ASP A 87 16.07 16.54 7.01
C ASP A 87 15.11 15.93 5.96
N GLY A 88 13.86 15.63 6.34
CA GLY A 88 12.86 14.97 5.52
C GLY A 88 12.88 13.44 5.57
N SER A 89 13.75 12.85 6.39
CA SER A 89 13.74 11.40 6.66
C SER A 89 12.52 11.04 7.50
N VAL A 90 12.03 9.82 7.38
CA VAL A 90 10.92 9.30 8.21
C VAL A 90 11.43 8.13 9.03
N ILE A 91 11.20 8.18 10.34
CA ILE A 91 11.50 7.08 11.27
C ILE A 91 10.21 6.48 11.80
N THR A 92 10.24 5.18 12.09
CA THR A 92 9.14 4.47 12.76
C THR A 92 9.62 4.03 14.13
N VAL A 93 8.92 4.44 15.18
CA VAL A 93 9.20 4.08 16.57
C VAL A 93 8.14 3.10 17.08
N ALA A 94 8.57 2.05 17.77
CA ALA A 94 7.69 1.14 18.50
C ALA A 94 8.34 0.74 19.84
N SER A 95 7.58 0.87 20.93
CA SER A 95 8.04 0.68 22.31
C SER A 95 9.33 1.45 22.62
N GLY A 96 9.44 2.70 22.15
CA GLY A 96 10.63 3.54 22.33
C GLY A 96 11.88 3.09 21.55
N LYS A 97 11.73 2.18 20.58
CA LYS A 97 12.81 1.68 19.73
C LYS A 97 12.59 2.03 18.27
N LEU A 98 13.68 2.28 17.56
CA LEU A 98 13.69 2.48 16.12
C LEU A 98 13.41 1.15 15.41
N THR A 99 12.33 1.08 14.65
CA THR A 99 11.95 -0.12 13.88
C THR A 99 12.20 0.04 12.39
N SER A 100 12.19 1.28 11.89
CA SER A 100 12.46 1.58 10.49
C SER A 100 12.98 3.00 10.33
N LYS A 101 13.82 3.21 9.32
CA LYS A 101 14.31 4.52 8.90
C LYS A 101 14.29 4.59 7.38
N LEU A 102 13.54 5.54 6.84
CA LEU A 102 13.49 5.85 5.42
C LEU A 102 14.20 7.18 5.20
N SER A 103 15.10 7.20 4.21
CA SER A 103 15.74 8.44 3.80
C SER A 103 14.75 9.33 3.05
N PRO A 104 15.01 10.65 2.91
CA PRO A 104 14.12 11.55 2.17
C PRO A 104 13.94 11.09 0.72
N GLN A 105 14.99 10.49 0.14
CA GLN A 105 14.95 9.96 -1.23
C GLN A 105 14.03 8.73 -1.34
N ASP A 106 14.03 7.86 -0.34
CA ASP A 106 13.13 6.69 -0.31
C ASP A 106 11.68 7.14 -0.15
N VAL A 107 11.42 8.16 0.68
CA VAL A 107 10.08 8.75 0.86
C VAL A 107 9.57 9.33 -0.46
N LEU A 108 10.40 10.08 -1.19
CA LEU A 108 10.03 10.62 -2.50
C LEU A 108 9.74 9.53 -3.53
N SER A 109 10.55 8.47 -3.54
CA SER A 109 10.36 7.32 -4.43
C SER A 109 9.07 6.56 -4.13
N ALA A 110 8.78 6.35 -2.84
CA ALA A 110 7.54 5.73 -2.39
C ALA A 110 6.33 6.58 -2.79
N LEU A 111 6.39 7.89 -2.57
CA LEU A 111 5.31 8.82 -2.92
C LEU A 111 5.02 8.85 -4.43
N ALA A 112 6.07 8.84 -5.26
CA ALA A 112 5.93 8.77 -6.71
C ALA A 112 5.25 7.46 -7.15
N SER A 113 5.62 6.34 -6.52
CA SER A 113 5.00 5.04 -6.78
C SER A 113 3.52 5.03 -6.37
N THR A 114 3.17 5.65 -5.25
CA THR A 114 1.77 5.79 -4.81
C THR A 114 0.95 6.61 -5.80
N GLN A 115 1.48 7.72 -6.31
CA GLN A 115 0.78 8.55 -7.30
C GLN A 115 0.53 7.80 -8.63
N GLN A 116 1.49 6.97 -9.06
CA GLN A 116 1.32 6.10 -10.22
C GLN A 116 0.22 5.04 -9.99
N LEU A 117 0.19 4.43 -8.80
CA LEU A 117 -0.85 3.47 -8.43
C LEU A 117 -2.24 4.12 -8.42
N GLU A 118 -2.38 5.32 -7.87
CA GLU A 118 -3.65 6.05 -7.89
C GLU A 118 -4.13 6.36 -9.31
N SER A 119 -3.20 6.73 -10.20
CA SER A 119 -3.50 6.97 -11.61
C SER A 119 -3.99 5.69 -12.29
N GLN A 120 -3.30 4.57 -12.10
CA GLN A 120 -3.71 3.27 -12.64
C GLN A 120 -5.08 2.83 -12.11
N LEU A 121 -5.33 3.02 -10.81
CA LEU A 121 -6.61 2.69 -10.19
C LEU A 121 -7.77 3.51 -10.80
N SER A 122 -7.51 4.79 -11.09
CA SER A 122 -8.51 5.68 -11.72
C SER A 122 -8.84 5.25 -13.15
N GLU A 123 -7.83 4.86 -13.94
CA GLU A 123 -8.02 4.34 -15.30
C GLU A 123 -8.78 3.01 -15.30
N GLU A 124 -8.44 2.11 -14.38
CA GLU A 124 -9.11 0.80 -14.27
C GLU A 124 -10.58 0.97 -13.88
N LYS A 125 -10.88 1.91 -12.97
CA LYS A 125 -12.25 2.25 -12.60
C LYS A 125 -13.05 2.79 -13.78
N LEU A 126 -12.42 3.59 -14.65
CA LEU A 126 -13.05 4.08 -15.88
C LEU A 126 -13.37 2.93 -16.85
N LYS A 127 -12.40 2.04 -17.09
CA LYS A 127 -12.59 0.85 -17.94
C LYS A 127 -13.70 -0.07 -17.42
N LEU A 128 -13.78 -0.26 -16.10
CA LEU A 128 -14.86 -1.02 -15.47
C LEU A 128 -16.23 -0.39 -15.74
N SER A 129 -16.35 0.94 -15.62
CA SER A 129 -17.59 1.65 -15.94
C SER A 129 -17.97 1.49 -17.42
N GLU A 130 -17.02 1.59 -18.33
CA GLU A 130 -17.26 1.35 -19.76
C GLU A 130 -17.75 -0.08 -20.02
N HIS A 131 -17.10 -1.09 -19.43
CA HIS A 131 -17.51 -2.49 -19.55
C HIS A 131 -18.93 -2.73 -19.00
N GLU A 132 -19.29 -2.08 -17.90
CA GLU A 132 -20.64 -2.15 -17.34
C GLU A 132 -21.69 -1.62 -18.33
N THR A 133 -21.43 -0.49 -18.99
CA THR A 133 -22.33 0.02 -20.03
C THR A 133 -22.43 -0.91 -21.24
N GLN A 134 -21.33 -1.54 -21.65
CA GLN A 134 -21.32 -2.52 -22.74
C GLN A 134 -22.15 -3.76 -22.39
N LEU A 135 -22.03 -4.28 -21.18
CA LEU A 135 -22.82 -5.42 -20.70
C LEU A 135 -24.31 -5.09 -20.70
N ASN A 136 -24.70 -3.91 -20.21
CA ASN A 136 -26.08 -3.45 -20.25
C ASN A 136 -26.60 -3.33 -21.69
N SER A 137 -25.79 -2.84 -22.63
CA SER A 137 -26.16 -2.79 -24.06
C SER A 137 -26.35 -4.19 -24.68
N ILE A 138 -25.52 -5.15 -24.30
CA ILE A 138 -25.64 -6.55 -24.76
C ILE A 138 -26.91 -7.18 -24.20
N LEU A 139 -27.19 -6.97 -22.91
CA LEU A 139 -28.42 -7.45 -22.27
C LEU A 139 -29.67 -6.91 -22.98
N GLU A 140 -29.71 -5.61 -23.27
CA GLU A 140 -30.83 -5.03 -24.03
C GLU A 140 -30.99 -5.64 -25.43
N LYS A 141 -29.88 -5.90 -26.13
CA LYS A 141 -29.91 -6.55 -27.46
C LYS A 141 -30.42 -7.98 -27.38
N LEU A 142 -30.01 -8.73 -26.35
CA LEU A 142 -30.48 -10.10 -26.11
C LEU A 142 -31.98 -10.13 -25.77
N SER A 143 -32.47 -9.22 -24.92
CA SER A 143 -33.91 -9.13 -24.63
C SER A 143 -34.73 -8.81 -25.89
N LYS A 144 -34.22 -7.96 -26.79
CA LYS A 144 -34.87 -7.68 -28.08
C LYS A 144 -34.90 -8.91 -28.99
N LEU A 145 -33.85 -9.72 -29.01
CA LEU A 145 -33.80 -10.97 -29.78
C LEU A 145 -34.80 -12.01 -29.26
N GLU A 146 -34.92 -12.14 -27.94
CA GLU A 146 -35.86 -13.08 -27.31
C GLU A 146 -37.33 -12.70 -27.56
N SER A 147 -37.62 -11.39 -27.65
CA SER A 147 -38.96 -10.89 -27.96
C SER A 147 -39.38 -11.04 -29.44
N GLN A 148 -38.48 -11.45 -30.35
CA GLN A 148 -38.87 -11.71 -31.73
C GLN A 148 -39.56 -13.08 -31.83
N PRO A 149 -40.83 -13.15 -32.27
CA PRO A 149 -41.54 -14.42 -32.41
C PRO A 149 -40.80 -15.33 -33.40
N ALA A 150 -40.62 -16.59 -33.02
CA ALA A 150 -39.88 -17.61 -33.77
C ALA A 150 -40.45 -17.92 -35.18
N ASP A 151 -41.61 -17.37 -35.52
CA ASP A 151 -42.39 -17.74 -36.70
C ASP A 151 -41.91 -17.12 -38.03
N LYS A 152 -40.74 -16.44 -38.07
CA LYS A 152 -40.26 -15.76 -39.30
C LYS A 152 -38.88 -16.14 -39.83
N LYS A 153 -38.25 -17.22 -39.35
CA LYS A 153 -36.91 -17.61 -39.85
C LYS A 153 -36.68 -19.11 -39.98
N ILE A 154 -37.57 -19.77 -40.71
CA ILE A 154 -37.20 -20.98 -41.44
C ILE A 154 -37.45 -20.64 -42.91
N ILE A 155 -36.52 -21.05 -43.78
CA ILE A 155 -36.52 -20.97 -45.24
C ILE A 155 -35.65 -19.82 -45.81
N ALA A 156 -34.61 -20.27 -46.52
CA ALA A 156 -33.76 -19.55 -47.45
C ALA A 156 -32.61 -18.69 -46.88
N ASN A 157 -31.70 -19.31 -46.13
CA ASN A 157 -30.30 -19.13 -46.49
C ASN A 157 -30.02 -20.12 -47.63
N PRO A 158 -30.02 -19.71 -48.92
CA PRO A 158 -29.38 -20.54 -49.93
C PRO A 158 -27.94 -20.75 -49.45
N VAL A 159 -27.54 -22.02 -49.37
CA VAL A 159 -26.15 -22.41 -49.25
C VAL A 159 -25.46 -21.89 -50.51
N THR A 160 -25.01 -20.64 -50.47
CA THR A 160 -24.02 -20.16 -51.43
C THR A 160 -22.70 -20.77 -51.00
N GLU A 161 -22.32 -21.80 -51.76
CA GLU A 161 -21.04 -22.47 -51.73
C GLU A 161 -19.85 -21.49 -51.64
N PRO A 162 -18.74 -21.91 -51.03
CA PRO A 162 -17.64 -21.02 -50.66
C PRO A 162 -16.86 -20.54 -51.88
N GLU A 163 -17.01 -19.25 -52.20
CA GLU A 163 -16.16 -18.50 -53.15
C GLU A 163 -14.68 -18.36 -52.71
N LYS A 164 -14.23 -19.15 -51.72
CA LYS A 164 -12.84 -19.14 -51.23
C LYS A 164 -11.90 -20.03 -52.04
N LEU A 165 -12.37 -20.74 -53.07
CA LEU A 165 -11.50 -21.46 -54.00
C LEU A 165 -10.77 -20.54 -55.00
N SER A 166 -11.19 -19.27 -55.15
CA SER A 166 -10.65 -18.38 -56.19
C SER A 166 -9.22 -17.89 -55.91
N LYS A 167 -8.88 -17.49 -54.67
CA LYS A 167 -7.61 -16.80 -54.41
C LYS A 167 -6.38 -17.74 -54.47
N ALA A 168 -6.52 -18.98 -54.01
CA ALA A 168 -5.45 -19.97 -54.08
C ALA A 168 -5.24 -20.48 -55.51
N GLN A 169 -6.32 -20.72 -56.25
CA GLN A 169 -6.26 -21.13 -57.66
C GLN A 169 -5.72 -20.02 -58.57
N MET A 170 -6.05 -18.76 -58.27
CA MET A 170 -5.51 -17.60 -59.00
C MET A 170 -4.01 -17.44 -58.79
N ARG A 171 -3.50 -17.65 -57.56
CA ARG A 171 -2.05 -17.68 -57.27
C ARG A 171 -1.33 -18.81 -58.00
N LEU A 172 -1.94 -20.00 -58.06
CA LEU A 172 -1.36 -21.15 -58.75
C LEU A 172 -1.28 -20.93 -60.28
N LYS A 173 -2.27 -20.23 -60.86
CA LYS A 173 -2.29 -19.88 -62.28
C LYS A 173 -1.21 -18.86 -62.65
N ILE A 174 -1.00 -17.84 -61.81
CA ILE A 174 0.05 -16.83 -62.02
C ILE A 174 1.45 -17.45 -61.94
N ALA A 175 1.69 -18.33 -60.95
CA ALA A 175 3.00 -19.00 -60.81
C ALA A 175 3.35 -19.88 -62.01
N ARG A 176 2.35 -20.47 -62.69
CA ARG A 176 2.55 -21.34 -63.85
C ARG A 176 2.84 -20.57 -65.15
N GLU A 177 2.34 -19.34 -65.27
CA GLU A 177 2.64 -18.43 -66.39
C GLU A 177 4.06 -17.86 -66.29
N LEU A 178 4.52 -17.51 -65.08
CA LEU A 178 5.87 -16.96 -64.86
C LEU A 178 7.01 -17.98 -65.04
N ALA A 179 6.70 -19.27 -65.12
CA ALA A 179 7.67 -20.35 -65.26
C ALA A 179 7.87 -20.84 -66.71
N LYS A 180 7.24 -20.20 -67.69
CA LYS A 180 7.48 -20.41 -69.13
C LYS A 180 8.33 -19.28 -69.69
#